data_AF-A0A970MXA1-F1
#
_entry.id   AF-A0A970MXA1-F1
#
_cell.length_a   1.000
_cell.length_b   1.000
_cell.length_c   1.000
_cell.angle_alpha   90.00
_cell.angle_beta   90.00
_cell.angle_gamma   90.00
#
_symmetry.space_group_name_H-M   'P 1'
#
loop_
_entity.id
_entity.type
_entity.pdbx_description
1 polymer ?
#
loop_
_entity_poly.entity_id
_entity_poly.type
_entity_poly.pdbx_seq_one_letter_code
_entity_poly.pdbx_strand_id
1 'polypeptide(L)'
;MGYFYLGLSTALITMWALCYKLAIKYRCELTSVNTWVYVGATLITIVYFFATDYKWSTAAALFGFATGLSCYLSTLAFFYHIRTGVLAVSWTVIGLAVGFPVAASIFIWGENPTTRQMIGLALIPLAFILCNPGSEKKGAQ
;
A
#
# COMPACT_ATOMS: atom_id res chain seq x y z
N MET A 1 -15.67 -17.62 0.69
CA MET A 1 -14.21 -17.68 0.84
C MET A 1 -13.52 -16.35 0.55
N GLY A 2 -13.77 -15.67 -0.58
CA GLY A 2 -13.09 -14.40 -0.90
C GLY A 2 -13.22 -13.27 0.14
N TYR A 3 -14.42 -13.05 0.70
CA TYR A 3 -14.64 -12.02 1.72
C TYR A 3 -13.85 -12.24 3.02
N PHE A 4 -13.57 -13.50 3.37
CA PHE A 4 -12.78 -13.82 4.57
C PHE A 4 -11.33 -13.37 4.40
N TYR A 5 -10.70 -13.67 3.25
CA TYR A 5 -9.35 -13.22 2.94
C TYR A 5 -9.24 -11.69 2.85
N LEU A 6 -10.29 -11.03 2.32
CA LEU A 6 -10.35 -9.58 2.28
C LEU A 6 -10.41 -8.97 3.70
N GLY A 7 -11.25 -9.52 4.57
CA GLY A 7 -11.34 -9.10 5.96
C GLY A 7 -10.02 -9.29 6.72
N LEU A 8 -9.39 -10.45 6.54
CA LEU A 8 -8.10 -10.76 7.14
C LEU A 8 -6.99 -9.82 6.63
N SER A 9 -6.92 -9.56 5.32
CA SER A 9 -5.91 -8.64 4.77
C SER A 9 -6.09 -7.22 5.30
N THR A 10 -7.34 -6.78 5.45
CA THR A 10 -7.68 -5.47 6.02
C THR A 10 -7.29 -5.37 7.49
N ALA A 11 -7.50 -6.43 8.27
CA ALA A 11 -7.07 -6.47 9.66
C ALA A 11 -5.53 -6.39 9.77
N LEU A 12 -4.81 -7.18 8.96
CA LEU A 12 -3.34 -7.21 8.96
C LEU A 12 -2.73 -5.88 8.49
N ILE A 13 -3.29 -5.23 7.46
CA ILE A 13 -2.78 -3.95 6.97
C ILE A 13 -3.00 -2.84 8.01
N THR A 14 -4.11 -2.90 8.75
CA THR A 14 -4.40 -1.97 9.84
C THR A 14 -3.42 -2.17 11.00
N MET A 15 -3.17 -3.43 11.38
CA MET A 15 -2.17 -3.77 12.39
C MET A 15 -0.77 -3.29 12.00
N TRP A 16 -0.37 -3.54 10.75
CA TRP A 16 0.89 -3.05 10.19
C TRP A 16 1.00 -1.53 10.31
N ALA A 17 -0.03 -0.77 9.89
CA ALA A 17 -0.05 0.69 9.99
C ALA A 17 0.07 1.19 11.44
N LEU A 18 -0.59 0.51 12.39
CA LEU A 18 -0.51 0.83 13.82
C LEU A 18 0.90 0.58 14.39
N CYS A 19 1.54 -0.54 14.03
CA CYS A 19 2.92 -0.83 14.43
C CYS A 19 3.89 0.27 13.96
N TYR A 20 3.72 0.77 12.73
CA TYR A 20 4.53 1.89 12.24
C TYR A 20 4.28 3.19 12.98
N LYS A 21 3.00 3.51 13.27
CA LYS A 21 2.67 4.69 14.09
C LYS A 21 3.31 4.61 15.47
N LEU A 22 3.35 3.40 16.04
CA LEU A 22 4.01 3.13 17.31
C LEU A 22 5.54 3.31 17.20
N ALA A 23 6.16 2.82 16.14
CA ALA A 23 7.59 3.02 15.88
C ALA A 23 7.97 4.51 15.76
N ILE A 24 7.11 5.33 15.14
CA ILE A 24 7.26 6.79 15.10
C ILE A 24 7.19 7.39 16.51
N LYS A 25 6.22 6.95 17.33
CA LYS A 25 6.08 7.40 18.73
C LYS A 25 7.34 7.12 19.56
N TYR A 26 7.98 5.96 19.33
CA TYR A 26 9.24 5.58 19.97
C TYR A 26 10.49 6.19 19.31
N ARG A 27 10.33 7.09 18.32
CA ARG A 27 11.44 7.74 17.59
C ARG A 27 12.39 6.76 16.90
N CYS A 28 11.89 5.60 16.48
CA CYS A 28 12.66 4.65 15.72
C CYS A 28 13.03 5.21 14.33
N GLU A 29 14.18 4.77 13.82
CA GLU A 29 14.63 5.07 12.47
C GLU A 29 13.77 4.26 11.47
N LEU A 30 12.97 4.96 10.65
CA LEU A 30 11.94 4.34 9.80
C LEU A 30 12.53 3.46 8.71
N THR A 31 13.74 3.77 8.22
CA THR A 31 14.41 2.93 7.22
C THR A 31 14.72 1.58 7.83
N SER A 32 15.31 1.55 9.04
CA SER A 32 15.56 0.33 9.79
C SER A 32 14.29 -0.47 10.05
N VAL A 33 13.21 0.16 10.52
CA VAL A 33 11.91 -0.52 10.72
C VAL A 33 11.42 -1.15 9.42
N ASN A 34 11.49 -0.42 8.32
CA ASN A 34 11.10 -0.93 7.01
C ASN A 34 11.98 -2.11 6.57
N THR A 35 13.31 -1.99 6.69
CA THR A 35 14.24 -3.08 6.39
C THR A 35 13.90 -4.35 7.18
N TRP A 36 13.63 -4.23 8.49
CA TRP A 36 13.28 -5.38 9.33
C TRP A 36 11.95 -6.04 8.92
N VAL A 37 10.97 -5.28 8.42
CA VAL A 37 9.74 -5.84 7.86
C VAL A 37 10.04 -6.74 6.66
N TYR A 38 10.88 -6.29 5.73
CA TYR A 38 11.24 -7.10 4.56
C TYR A 38 12.13 -8.30 4.94
N VAL A 39 13.05 -8.15 5.88
CA VAL A 39 13.84 -9.28 6.41
C VAL A 39 12.93 -10.34 7.01
N GLY A 40 11.97 -9.94 7.84
CA GLY A 40 10.98 -10.86 8.42
C GLY A 40 10.13 -11.56 7.36
N ALA A 41 9.65 -10.82 6.36
CA ALA A 41 8.89 -11.38 5.24
C ALA A 41 9.72 -12.39 4.43
N THR A 42 10.99 -12.09 4.16
CA THR A 42 11.91 -12.99 3.46
C THR A 42 12.12 -14.29 4.24
N LEU A 43 12.34 -14.21 5.55
CA LEU A 43 12.53 -15.40 6.39
C LEU A 43 11.30 -16.32 6.37
N ILE A 44 10.10 -15.76 6.55
CA ILE A 44 8.85 -16.52 6.47
C ILE A 44 8.68 -17.16 5.09
N THR A 45 8.99 -16.43 4.02
CA THR A 45 8.90 -16.92 2.65
C THR A 45 9.88 -18.06 2.37
N ILE A 46 11.11 -17.98 2.89
CA ILE A 46 12.11 -19.05 2.79
C ILE A 46 11.63 -20.32 3.51
N VAL A 47 11.13 -20.20 4.73
CA VAL A 47 10.57 -21.33 5.49
C VAL A 47 9.42 -21.98 4.72
N TYR A 48 8.52 -21.16 4.16
CA TYR A 48 7.43 -21.65 3.32
C TYR A 48 7.95 -22.37 2.06
N PHE A 49 8.97 -21.81 1.41
CA PHE A 49 9.57 -22.40 0.22
C PHE A 49 10.19 -23.77 0.50
N PHE A 50 10.84 -23.96 1.64
CA PHE A 50 11.36 -25.27 2.05
C PHE A 50 10.27 -26.26 2.48
N ALA A 51 9.15 -25.77 3.00
CA ALA A 51 8.02 -26.60 3.39
C ALA A 51 7.16 -27.08 2.20
N THR A 52 7.38 -26.55 1.00
CA THR A 52 6.55 -26.83 -0.18
C THR A 52 7.42 -27.22 -1.38
N ASP A 53 7.02 -28.21 -2.18
CA ASP A 53 7.73 -28.61 -3.42
C ASP A 53 7.52 -27.60 -4.56
N TYR A 54 7.98 -26.37 -4.37
CA TYR A 54 7.71 -25.27 -5.29
C TYR A 54 8.63 -25.31 -6.52
N LYS A 55 8.05 -25.19 -7.71
CA LYS A 55 8.80 -25.16 -8.97
C LYS A 55 9.42 -23.77 -9.18
N TRP A 56 10.74 -23.74 -9.39
CA TRP A 56 11.45 -22.53 -9.71
C TRP A 56 11.01 -21.94 -11.06
N SER A 57 10.68 -20.66 -11.08
CA SER A 57 10.37 -19.90 -12.30
C SER A 57 11.11 -18.57 -12.28
N THR A 58 11.97 -18.35 -13.28
CA THR A 58 12.76 -17.13 -13.42
C THR A 58 11.89 -15.90 -13.65
N ALA A 59 10.78 -16.05 -14.38
CA ALA A 59 9.81 -14.98 -14.59
C ALA A 59 9.14 -14.55 -13.26
N ALA A 60 8.74 -15.52 -12.43
CA ALA A 60 8.16 -15.24 -11.12
C ALA A 60 9.17 -14.55 -10.20
N ALA A 61 10.45 -14.94 -10.26
CA ALA A 61 11.52 -14.29 -9.51
C ALA A 61 11.73 -12.83 -9.97
N LEU A 62 11.74 -12.56 -11.28
CA LEU A 62 11.93 -11.21 -11.81
C LEU A 62 10.76 -10.28 -11.44
N PHE A 63 9.52 -10.73 -11.64
CA PHE A 63 8.34 -9.96 -11.24
C PHE A 63 8.30 -9.78 -9.72
N GLY A 64 8.60 -10.82 -8.95
CA GLY A 64 8.69 -10.73 -7.48
C GLY A 64 9.71 -9.69 -7.03
N PHE A 65 10.89 -9.68 -7.62
CA PHE A 65 11.93 -8.71 -7.30
C PHE A 65 11.54 -7.27 -7.66
N ALA A 66 11.03 -7.05 -8.89
CA ALA A 66 10.59 -5.73 -9.32
C ALA A 66 9.47 -5.17 -8.43
N THR A 67 8.52 -6.04 -8.05
CA THR A 67 7.40 -5.67 -7.17
C THR A 67 7.87 -5.43 -5.73
N GLY A 68 8.83 -6.23 -5.23
CA GLY A 68 9.43 -6.03 -3.92
C GLY A 68 10.18 -4.71 -3.82
N LEU A 69 10.96 -4.37 -4.84
CA LEU A 69 11.71 -3.12 -4.90
C LEU A 69 10.78 -1.90 -4.97
N SER A 70 9.75 -1.94 -5.82
CA SER A 70 8.77 -0.85 -5.90
C SER A 70 7.99 -0.68 -4.60
N CYS A 71 7.62 -1.79 -3.94
CA CYS A 71 6.94 -1.78 -2.65
C CYS A 71 7.84 -1.17 -1.56
N TYR A 72 9.13 -1.53 -1.52
CA TYR A 72 10.08 -0.98 -0.54
C TYR A 72 10.21 0.53 -0.65
N LEU A 73 10.43 1.03 -1.88
CA LEU A 73 10.57 2.47 -2.15
C LEU A 73 9.26 3.22 -1.89
N SER A 74 8.13 2.66 -2.29
CA SER A 74 6.80 3.24 -2.05
C SER A 74 6.52 3.38 -0.55
N THR A 75 6.81 2.34 0.23
CA THR A 75 6.64 2.34 1.68
C THR A 75 7.52 3.40 2.34
N LEU A 76 8.78 3.50 1.93
CA LEU A 76 9.71 4.52 2.44
C LEU A 76 9.21 5.94 2.13
N ALA A 77 8.78 6.19 0.89
CA ALA A 77 8.24 7.49 0.47
C ALA A 77 6.96 7.86 1.24
N PHE A 78 6.06 6.89 1.45
CA PHE A 78 4.84 7.10 2.23
C PHE A 78 5.14 7.49 3.66
N PHE A 79 6.09 6.83 4.31
CA PHE A 79 6.43 7.14 5.69
C PHE A 79 7.19 8.45 5.85
N TYR A 80 8.00 8.83 4.86
CA TYR A 80 8.57 10.17 4.80
C TYR A 80 7.47 11.23 4.76
N HIS A 81 6.41 11.01 3.97
CA HIS A 81 5.26 11.90 3.92
C HIS A 81 4.48 11.95 5.25
N ILE A 82 4.26 10.80 5.91
CA ILE A 82 3.58 10.75 7.22
C ILE A 82 4.32 11.54 8.30
N ARG A 83 5.66 11.65 8.24
CA ARG A 83 6.40 12.50 9.20
C ARG A 83 6.02 13.97 9.09
N THR A 84 5.62 14.42 7.91
CA THR A 84 5.30 15.83 7.63
C THR A 84 3.80 16.12 7.55
N GLY A 85 2.96 15.11 7.37
CA GLY A 85 1.53 15.25 7.09
C GLY A 85 0.61 14.51 8.05
N VAL A 86 -0.70 14.73 7.88
CA VAL A 86 -1.73 14.02 8.66
C VAL A 86 -1.89 12.60 8.10
N LEU A 87 -1.82 11.60 8.98
CA LEU A 87 -1.90 10.18 8.61
C LEU A 87 -3.22 9.83 7.90
N ALA A 88 -4.33 10.45 8.31
CA ALA A 88 -5.64 10.24 7.69
C ALA A 88 -5.67 10.68 6.22
N VAL A 89 -5.17 11.88 5.91
CA VAL A 89 -5.12 12.40 4.53
C VAL A 89 -4.22 11.53 3.64
N SER A 90 -3.06 11.12 4.17
CA SER A 90 -2.11 10.26 3.45
C SER A 90 -2.74 8.91 3.09
N TRP A 91 -3.49 8.31 4.02
CA TRP A 91 -4.21 7.06 3.77
C TRP A 91 -5.36 7.23 2.77
N THR A 92 -6.10 8.35 2.82
CA THR A 92 -7.16 8.59 1.84
C THR A 92 -6.60 8.77 0.43
N VAL A 93 -5.48 9.47 0.29
CA VAL A 93 -4.77 9.62 -1.00
C VAL A 93 -4.33 8.26 -1.55
N ILE A 94 -3.79 7.37 -0.72
CA ILE A 94 -3.48 5.99 -1.13
C ILE A 94 -4.74 5.23 -1.53
N GLY A 95 -5.82 5.33 -0.77
CA GLY A 95 -7.09 4.68 -1.09
C GLY A 95 -7.65 5.15 -2.44
N LEU A 96 -7.52 6.43 -2.75
CA LEU A 96 -7.89 7.01 -4.04
C LEU A 96 -6.96 6.57 -5.17
N ALA A 97 -5.68 6.29 -4.87
CA ALA A 97 -4.73 5.79 -5.85
C ALA A 97 -5.11 4.42 -6.43
N VAL A 98 -6.06 3.69 -5.82
CA VAL A 98 -6.67 2.48 -6.39
C VAL A 98 -7.33 2.73 -7.76
N GLY A 99 -7.68 3.98 -8.07
CA GLY A 99 -8.14 4.35 -9.42
C GLY A 99 -7.12 4.05 -10.53
N PHE A 100 -5.83 4.20 -10.25
CA PHE A 100 -4.76 3.95 -11.24
C PHE A 100 -4.66 2.48 -11.67
N PRO A 101 -4.51 1.48 -10.77
CA PRO A 101 -4.46 0.08 -11.18
C PRO A 101 -5.78 -0.38 -11.81
N VAL A 102 -6.93 0.15 -11.38
CA VAL A 102 -8.23 -0.17 -12.01
C VAL A 102 -8.27 0.36 -13.44
N ALA A 103 -7.87 1.62 -13.68
CA ALA A 103 -7.77 2.17 -15.02
C ALA A 103 -6.76 1.39 -15.89
N ALA A 104 -5.59 1.07 -15.34
CA ALA A 104 -4.59 0.25 -16.04
C ALA A 104 -5.13 -1.14 -16.39
N SER A 105 -5.93 -1.77 -15.52
CA SER A 105 -6.57 -3.06 -15.79
C SER A 105 -7.50 -3.00 -17.00
N ILE A 106 -8.32 -1.94 -17.08
CA ILE A 106 -9.22 -1.70 -18.21
C ILE A 106 -8.41 -1.52 -19.51
N PHE A 107 -7.34 -0.72 -19.49
CA PHE A 107 -6.56 -0.42 -20.70
C PHE A 107 -5.63 -1.56 -21.14
N ILE A 108 -4.98 -2.26 -20.21
CA ILE A 108 -3.96 -3.28 -20.52
C ILE A 108 -4.61 -4.66 -20.71
N TRP A 109 -5.58 -5.02 -19.86
CA TRP A 109 -6.22 -6.34 -19.88
C TRP A 109 -7.62 -6.34 -20.52
N GLY A 110 -8.17 -5.17 -20.88
CA GLY A 110 -9.46 -5.09 -21.56
C GLY A 110 -10.64 -5.51 -20.68
N GLU A 111 -10.50 -5.41 -19.35
CA GLU A 111 -11.59 -5.71 -18.43
C GLU A 111 -12.76 -4.75 -18.68
N ASN A 112 -13.99 -5.28 -18.74
CA ASN A 112 -15.19 -4.50 -18.96
C ASN A 112 -15.84 -4.14 -17.60
N PRO A 113 -15.60 -2.94 -17.05
CA PRO A 113 -16.17 -2.55 -15.78
C PRO A 113 -17.69 -2.37 -15.93
N THR A 114 -18.40 -2.71 -14.86
CA THR A 114 -19.84 -2.42 -14.77
C THR A 114 -20.07 -0.91 -14.66
N THR A 115 -21.26 -0.44 -15.06
CA THR A 115 -21.63 0.98 -14.99
C THR A 115 -21.46 1.58 -13.59
N ARG A 116 -21.71 0.78 -12.53
CA ARG A 116 -21.50 1.20 -11.14
C ARG A 116 -20.01 1.41 -10.80
N GLN A 117 -19.13 0.55 -11.31
CA GLN A 117 -17.68 0.70 -11.14
C GLN A 117 -17.13 1.91 -11.89
N MET A 118 -17.66 2.20 -13.09
CA MET A 118 -17.29 3.41 -13.82
C MET A 118 -17.71 4.69 -13.09
N ILE A 119 -18.92 4.73 -12.51
CA ILE A 119 -19.36 5.87 -11.69
C ILE A 119 -18.44 6.02 -10.47
N GLY A 120 -18.11 4.92 -9.78
CA GLY A 120 -17.17 4.92 -8.66
C GLY A 120 -15.79 5.45 -9.05
N LEU A 121 -15.26 5.03 -10.20
CA LEU A 121 -13.98 5.49 -10.74
C LEU A 121 -14.01 6.99 -11.08
N ALA A 122 -15.11 7.48 -11.66
CA ALA A 122 -15.30 8.89 -11.99
C ALA A 122 -15.41 9.80 -10.75
N LEU A 123 -15.80 9.24 -9.59
CA LEU A 123 -15.88 9.98 -8.32
C LEU A 123 -14.53 10.12 -7.60
N ILE A 124 -13.51 9.34 -7.98
CA ILE A 124 -12.18 9.39 -7.35
C ILE A 124 -11.51 10.78 -7.44
N PRO A 125 -11.48 11.47 -8.61
CA PRO A 125 -10.92 12.82 -8.69
C PRO A 125 -11.66 13.82 -7.81
N LEU A 126 -12.99 13.71 -7.72
CA LEU A 126 -13.80 14.58 -6.86
C LEU A 126 -13.48 14.36 -5.38
N ALA A 127 -13.39 13.10 -4.96
CA ALA A 127 -12.99 12.75 -3.60
C ALA A 127 -11.56 13.23 -3.28
N PHE A 128 -10.64 13.21 -4.25
CA PHE A 128 -9.29 13.75 -4.08
C PHE A 128 -9.29 15.25 -3.82
N ILE A 129 -10.09 16.02 -4.56
CA ILE A 129 -10.24 17.47 -4.35
C ILE A 129 -10.84 17.76 -2.97
N LEU A 130 -11.86 17.00 -2.56
CA LEU A 130 -12.52 17.18 -1.26
C LEU A 130 -11.65 16.76 -0.07
N CYS A 131 -10.79 15.74 -0.24
CA CYS A 131 -9.89 15.26 0.81
C CYS A 131 -8.53 15.97 0.82
N ASN A 132 -8.23 16.81 -0.15
CA ASN A 132 -7.08 17.70 -0.08
C ASN A 132 -7.34 18.72 1.04
N PRO A 133 -6.63 18.70 2.17
CA PRO A 133 -6.75 19.74 3.17
C PRO A 133 -6.23 21.02 2.52
N GLY A 134 -7.14 21.83 2.00
CA GLY A 134 -6.82 23.10 1.38
C GLY A 134 -6.04 23.95 2.37
N SER A 135 -4.73 24.05 2.18
CA SER A 135 -3.88 25.11 2.72
C SER A 135 -4.23 25.62 4.13
N GLU A 136 -4.41 24.75 5.13
CA GLU A 136 -4.37 25.18 6.54
C GLU A 136 -2.90 25.34 6.99
N LYS A 137 -2.21 26.28 6.34
CA LYS A 137 -1.11 27.04 6.92
C LYS A 137 -1.45 28.53 6.76
N LYS A 138 -2.38 29.00 7.59
CA LYS A 138 -2.43 30.39 8.03
C LYS A 138 -2.69 30.40 9.54
N GLY A 139 -1.65 30.69 10.30
CA GLY A 139 -1.76 31.18 11.67
C GLY A 139 -1.76 30.12 12.78
N ALA A 140 -0.56 29.75 13.23
CA ALA A 140 -0.32 29.55 14.65
C ALA A 140 1.12 30.05 14.92
N GLN A 141 1.18 31.00 15.84
CA GLN A 141 2.28 31.88 16.24
C GLN A 141 3.65 31.22 16.37
#